data_AF-A0A6M1PFE1-F1
#
_entry.id   AF-A0A6M1PFE1-F1
#
_cell.length_a   1.000
_cell.length_b   1.000
_cell.length_c   1.000
_cell.angle_alpha   90.00
_cell.angle_beta   90.00
_cell.angle_gamma   90.00
#
_symmetry.space_group_name_H-M   'P 1'
#
loop_
_entity.id
_entity.type
_entity.pdbx_description
1 polymer ?
#
loop_
_entity_poly.entity_id
_entity_poly.type
_entity_poly.pdbx_seq_one_letter_code
_entity_poly.pdbx_strand_id
1 'polypeptide(L)'
;MGMDPEFLLLRVSTGRVVPASRYLPADGVAGCDAGPPGTRGAFPVAELRPRPRGEPRALLAQLRSAARQADRLIADRSLSWLAGGMPLRGWALGGHLHFSGAALTAPLLRALDSYLALPIALLEDARAGGRRPRYGVLGDFRLQPHGGFEYRTLPSFLVSPVVARGAVTLAHLIVSHYEDLPLRPLDREDLHAAYYRGDKPPLRAAFEPLKAQLRALEGYAAAADAIEPLLRLIESGRTWDETRDVRGLWCGGQAP
;
A
#
# COMPACT_ATOMS: atom_id res chain seq x y z
N MET A 1 12.72 -8.24 1.01
CA MET A 1 11.36 -7.67 0.94
C MET A 1 10.90 -7.57 -0.52
N GLY A 2 9.62 -7.82 -0.77
CA GLY A 2 8.95 -7.66 -2.06
C GLY A 2 7.65 -6.85 -1.90
N MET A 3 6.96 -6.59 -3.00
CA MET A 3 5.66 -5.92 -3.01
C MET A 3 4.94 -6.18 -4.33
N ASP A 4 3.65 -5.86 -4.33
CA ASP A 4 2.73 -6.05 -5.43
C ASP A 4 1.58 -5.01 -5.37
N PRO A 5 1.88 -3.70 -5.42
CA PRO A 5 0.82 -2.70 -5.36
C PRO A 5 0.02 -2.59 -6.68
N GLU A 6 -1.26 -2.30 -6.51
CA GLU A 6 -2.28 -2.38 -7.55
C GLU A 6 -2.74 -1.00 -8.06
N PHE A 7 -3.23 -0.94 -9.29
CA PHE A 7 -3.86 0.25 -9.87
C PHE A 7 -4.92 -0.11 -10.93
N LEU A 8 -5.85 0.81 -11.19
CA LEU A 8 -6.86 0.70 -12.25
C LEU A 8 -6.47 1.54 -13.46
N LEU A 9 -6.92 1.10 -14.64
CA LEU A 9 -6.94 1.90 -15.85
C LEU A 9 -8.32 2.51 -16.07
N LEU A 10 -8.41 3.84 -16.02
CA LEU A 10 -9.65 4.58 -16.27
C LEU A 10 -9.57 5.31 -17.61
N ARG A 11 -10.54 5.09 -18.50
CA ARG A 11 -10.71 5.92 -19.69
C ARG A 11 -11.38 7.23 -19.31
N VAL A 12 -10.62 8.33 -19.33
CA VAL A 12 -11.07 9.64 -18.85
C VAL A 12 -12.32 10.13 -19.59
N SER A 13 -12.37 9.94 -20.91
CA SER A 13 -13.49 10.42 -21.74
C SER A 13 -14.83 9.73 -21.47
N THR A 14 -14.83 8.53 -20.90
CA THR A 14 -16.06 7.74 -20.67
C THR A 14 -16.30 7.39 -19.21
N GLY A 15 -15.32 7.62 -18.33
CA GLY A 15 -15.37 7.19 -16.93
C GLY A 15 -15.40 5.66 -16.74
N ARG A 16 -15.05 4.88 -17.78
CA ARG A 16 -15.11 3.41 -17.72
C ARG A 16 -13.76 2.79 -17.41
N VAL A 17 -13.78 1.80 -16.51
CA VAL A 17 -12.62 0.93 -16.25
C VAL A 17 -12.29 0.14 -17.50
N VAL A 18 -11.02 0.14 -17.88
CA VAL A 18 -10.48 -0.66 -18.98
C VAL A 18 -9.71 -1.83 -18.37
N PRO A 19 -9.99 -3.09 -18.77
CA PRO A 19 -9.27 -4.22 -18.21
C PRO A 19 -7.76 -4.12 -18.43
N ALA A 20 -6.98 -4.30 -17.36
CA ALA A 20 -5.52 -4.28 -17.43
C ALA A 20 -4.97 -5.35 -18.38
N SER A 21 -5.64 -6.51 -18.48
CA SER A 21 -5.29 -7.59 -19.41
C SER A 21 -5.30 -7.21 -20.90
N ARG A 22 -5.86 -6.05 -21.27
CA ARG A 22 -5.75 -5.53 -22.65
C ARG A 22 -4.34 -5.02 -22.99
N TYR A 23 -3.53 -4.71 -21.98
CA TYR A 23 -2.22 -4.09 -22.15
C TYR A 23 -1.10 -4.85 -21.42
N LEU A 24 -1.43 -5.46 -20.29
CA LEU A 24 -0.47 -6.11 -19.42
C LEU A 24 -0.63 -7.65 -19.48
N PRO A 25 0.48 -8.40 -19.49
CA PRO A 25 0.43 -9.86 -19.37
C PRO A 25 -0.11 -10.29 -18.00
N ALA A 26 -0.44 -11.58 -17.85
CA ALA A 26 -0.86 -12.11 -16.54
C ALA A 26 0.29 -12.07 -15.51
N ASP A 27 1.52 -12.30 -15.95
CA ASP A 27 2.71 -12.42 -15.12
C ASP A 27 3.71 -11.27 -15.34
N GLY A 28 4.91 -11.41 -14.78
CA GLY A 28 5.98 -10.41 -14.92
C GLY A 28 5.89 -9.24 -13.93
N VAL A 29 6.85 -8.32 -14.03
CA VAL A 29 6.99 -7.18 -13.11
C VAL A 29 5.91 -6.12 -13.27
N ALA A 30 5.17 -6.15 -14.37
CA ALA A 30 3.99 -5.34 -14.62
C ALA A 30 2.97 -6.26 -15.30
N GLY A 31 1.96 -6.68 -14.55
CA GLY A 31 0.96 -7.63 -15.01
C GLY A 31 -0.45 -7.25 -14.58
N CYS A 32 -1.40 -8.15 -14.78
CA CYS A 32 -2.76 -8.03 -14.24
C CYS A 32 -3.04 -9.16 -13.24
N ASP A 33 -3.84 -8.87 -12.22
CA ASP A 33 -4.26 -9.91 -11.27
C ASP A 33 -5.37 -10.77 -11.86
N ALA A 34 -5.22 -12.08 -11.72
CA ALA A 34 -6.26 -13.04 -12.06
C ALA A 34 -7.35 -12.95 -10.99
N GLY A 35 -8.25 -11.97 -11.13
CA GLY A 35 -9.37 -11.76 -10.21
C GLY A 35 -10.14 -13.06 -9.87
N PRO A 36 -11.00 -13.04 -8.85
CA PRO A 36 -11.60 -14.25 -8.29
C PRO A 36 -12.28 -15.14 -9.36
N PRO A 37 -12.33 -16.48 -9.15
CA PRO A 37 -12.97 -17.41 -10.08
C PRO A 37 -14.37 -16.93 -10.49
N GLY A 38 -14.61 -16.74 -11.79
CA GLY A 38 -15.86 -16.19 -12.33
C GLY A 38 -15.73 -14.81 -12.99
N THR A 39 -14.61 -14.10 -12.82
CA THR A 39 -14.27 -12.97 -13.69
C THR A 39 -13.92 -13.53 -15.07
N ARG A 40 -14.81 -13.36 -16.06
CA ARG A 40 -14.69 -13.87 -17.45
C ARG A 40 -13.48 -13.28 -18.23
N GLY A 41 -12.24 -13.51 -17.77
CA GLY A 41 -11.00 -13.08 -18.42
C GLY A 41 -10.75 -11.56 -18.45
N ALA A 42 -11.64 -10.75 -17.86
CA ALA A 42 -11.51 -9.30 -17.80
C ALA A 42 -10.77 -8.88 -16.53
N PHE A 43 -9.53 -9.35 -16.38
CA PHE A 43 -8.64 -9.05 -15.25
C PHE A 43 -8.43 -7.53 -15.16
N PRO A 44 -9.14 -6.85 -14.26
CA PRO A 44 -9.35 -5.41 -14.38
C PRO A 44 -8.25 -4.61 -13.69
N VAL A 45 -7.58 -5.22 -12.72
CA VAL A 45 -6.56 -4.60 -11.88
C VAL A 45 -5.17 -4.87 -12.45
N ALA A 46 -4.39 -3.81 -12.60
CA ALA A 46 -2.98 -3.90 -12.92
C ALA A 46 -2.17 -4.00 -11.61
N GLU A 47 -1.11 -4.79 -11.61
CA GLU A 47 -0.27 -5.04 -10.44
C GLU A 47 1.20 -4.89 -10.82
N LEU A 48 1.96 -4.14 -10.03
CA LEU A 48 3.40 -3.98 -10.21
C LEU A 48 4.13 -4.94 -9.28
N ARG A 49 4.90 -5.89 -9.81
CA ARG A 49 5.62 -6.93 -9.05
C ARG A 49 7.14 -6.71 -9.18
N PRO A 50 7.69 -5.61 -8.62
CA PRO A 50 9.12 -5.33 -8.72
C PRO A 50 9.97 -6.46 -8.15
N ARG A 51 11.18 -6.65 -8.70
CA ARG A 51 12.09 -7.68 -8.22
C ARG A 51 12.43 -7.43 -6.73
N PRO A 52 12.35 -8.46 -5.85
CA PRO A 52 12.62 -8.29 -4.42
C PRO A 52 14.02 -7.73 -4.13
N ARG A 53 14.15 -6.98 -3.04
CA ARG A 53 15.42 -6.42 -2.55
C ARG A 53 15.46 -6.48 -1.02
N GLY A 54 16.66 -6.55 -0.46
CA GLY A 54 16.88 -6.43 1.00
C GLY A 54 16.54 -5.01 1.47
N GLU A 55 17.12 -4.02 0.81
CA GLU A 55 17.00 -2.60 1.19
C GLU A 55 15.74 -1.91 0.61
N PRO A 56 14.98 -1.15 1.42
CA PRO A 56 13.80 -0.39 0.98
C PRO A 56 14.08 0.54 -0.21
N ARG A 57 15.21 1.26 -0.19
CA ARG A 57 15.61 2.17 -1.28
C ARG A 57 15.78 1.43 -2.61
N ALA A 58 16.40 0.26 -2.58
CA ALA A 58 16.60 -0.56 -3.77
C ALA A 58 15.26 -1.13 -4.28
N LEU A 59 14.36 -1.53 -3.37
CA LEU A 59 13.04 -2.02 -3.73
C LEU A 59 12.18 -0.94 -4.41
N LEU A 60 12.20 0.30 -3.88
CA LEU A 60 11.52 1.44 -4.48
C LEU A 60 12.08 1.80 -5.87
N ALA A 61 13.39 1.62 -6.09
CA ALA A 61 13.97 1.78 -7.43
C ALA A 61 13.46 0.70 -8.40
N GLN A 62 13.29 -0.54 -7.94
CA GLN A 62 12.65 -1.60 -8.73
C GLN A 62 11.17 -1.29 -9.00
N LEU A 63 10.44 -0.72 -8.04
CA LEU A 63 9.05 -0.29 -8.23
C LEU A 63 8.94 0.77 -9.34
N ARG A 64 9.82 1.77 -9.36
CA ARG A 64 9.88 2.76 -10.45
C ARG A 64 10.20 2.10 -11.79
N SER A 65 11.08 1.10 -11.82
CA SER A 65 11.38 0.36 -13.05
C SER A 65 10.16 -0.43 -13.55
N ALA A 66 9.42 -1.08 -12.64
CA ALA A 66 8.18 -1.80 -12.95
C ALA A 66 7.10 -0.84 -13.50
N ALA A 67 6.91 0.31 -12.86
CA ALA A 67 5.98 1.35 -13.35
C ALA A 67 6.37 1.85 -14.75
N ARG A 68 7.65 2.09 -15.02
CA ARG A 68 8.11 2.47 -16.38
C ARG A 68 7.89 1.37 -17.40
N GLN A 69 7.98 0.10 -17.02
CA GLN A 69 7.65 -1.01 -17.92
C GLN A 69 6.15 -1.04 -18.21
N ALA A 70 5.31 -0.92 -17.18
CA ALA A 70 3.86 -0.78 -17.36
C ALA A 70 3.50 0.40 -18.27
N ASP A 71 4.19 1.55 -18.14
CA ASP A 71 3.97 2.73 -18.97
C ASP A 71 4.23 2.50 -20.46
N ARG A 72 5.28 1.72 -20.78
CA ARG A 72 5.61 1.35 -22.16
C ARG A 72 4.57 0.40 -22.75
N LEU A 73 4.08 -0.55 -21.96
CA LEU A 73 3.07 -1.52 -22.39
C LEU A 73 1.69 -0.87 -22.55
N ILE A 74 1.31 0.03 -21.64
CA ILE A 74 0.04 0.77 -21.69
C ILE A 74 0.24 2.03 -22.55
N ALA A 75 0.52 1.86 -23.85
CA ALA A 75 0.84 2.99 -24.72
C ALA A 75 -0.31 4.01 -24.89
N ASP A 76 -1.57 3.61 -24.61
CA ASP A 76 -2.74 4.49 -24.65
C ASP A 76 -2.65 5.59 -23.58
N ARG A 77 -2.49 6.83 -24.03
CA ARG A 77 -2.35 8.02 -23.18
C ARG A 77 -3.68 8.66 -22.80
N SER A 78 -4.80 8.13 -23.30
CA SER A 78 -6.15 8.52 -22.85
C SER A 78 -6.59 7.81 -21.56
N LEU A 79 -5.73 6.93 -21.04
CA LEU A 79 -5.96 6.19 -19.80
C LEU A 79 -5.19 6.82 -18.65
N SER A 80 -5.92 7.08 -17.56
CA SER A 80 -5.34 7.45 -16.27
C SER A 80 -5.13 6.23 -15.39
N TRP A 81 -4.08 6.28 -14.57
CA TRP A 81 -3.81 5.26 -13.57
C TRP A 81 -4.37 5.74 -12.24
N LEU A 82 -5.32 4.99 -11.68
CA LEU A 82 -5.89 5.30 -10.37
C LEU A 82 -5.40 4.30 -9.32
N ALA A 83 -5.00 4.80 -8.17
CA ALA A 83 -4.52 4.03 -7.03
C ALA A 83 -5.19 4.53 -5.73
N GLY A 84 -4.92 3.84 -4.62
CA GLY A 84 -5.49 4.15 -3.30
C GLY A 84 -6.20 2.96 -2.69
N GLY A 85 -7.14 3.21 -1.79
CA GLY A 85 -7.93 2.17 -1.15
C GLY A 85 -9.14 1.73 -1.98
N MET A 86 -9.90 2.68 -2.53
CA MET A 86 -11.05 2.39 -3.39
C MET A 86 -11.34 3.57 -4.34
N PRO A 87 -10.48 3.79 -5.37
CA PRO A 87 -10.58 4.95 -6.26
C PRO A 87 -11.93 5.04 -7.00
N LEU A 88 -12.56 3.89 -7.22
CA LEU A 88 -13.92 3.75 -7.74
C LEU A 88 -14.72 2.82 -6.84
N ARG A 89 -16.00 3.14 -6.62
CA ARG A 89 -16.89 2.33 -5.76
C ARG A 89 -16.89 0.87 -6.24
N GLY A 90 -16.62 -0.06 -5.32
CA GLY A 90 -16.57 -1.50 -5.59
C GLY A 90 -15.21 -2.00 -6.09
N TRP A 91 -14.25 -1.11 -6.32
CA TRP A 91 -12.89 -1.45 -6.76
C TRP A 91 -11.87 -1.18 -5.64
N ALA A 92 -11.81 -2.09 -4.67
CA ALA A 92 -10.77 -2.05 -3.65
C ALA A 92 -9.42 -2.38 -4.29
N LEU A 93 -8.37 -1.65 -3.89
CA LEU A 93 -7.00 -1.88 -4.37
C LEU A 93 -6.03 -2.07 -3.20
N GLY A 94 -5.04 -2.92 -3.47
CA GLY A 94 -4.02 -3.38 -2.55
C GLY A 94 -2.64 -2.77 -2.72
N GLY A 95 -1.94 -2.68 -1.60
CA GLY A 95 -0.50 -2.45 -1.57
C GLY A 95 0.15 -3.54 -0.75
N HIS A 96 0.23 -4.77 -1.25
CA HIS A 96 0.76 -5.86 -0.44
C HIS A 96 2.30 -5.80 -0.35
N LEU A 97 2.80 -6.23 0.80
CA LEU A 97 4.22 -6.23 1.15
C LEU A 97 4.65 -7.65 1.52
N HIS A 98 5.76 -8.09 0.94
CA HIS A 98 6.23 -9.46 1.06
C HIS A 98 7.49 -9.51 1.90
N PHE A 99 7.49 -10.36 2.93
CA PHE A 99 8.59 -10.53 3.86
C PHE A 99 9.10 -11.96 3.82
N SER A 100 10.31 -12.14 3.30
CA SER A 100 11.05 -13.40 3.36
C SER A 100 12.12 -13.30 4.44
N GLY A 101 12.36 -14.40 5.17
CA GLY A 101 13.34 -14.43 6.26
C GLY A 101 12.83 -13.87 7.60
N ALA A 102 11.60 -13.37 7.66
CA ALA A 102 10.90 -13.08 8.91
C ALA A 102 9.89 -14.19 9.21
N ALA A 103 9.91 -14.72 10.44
CA ALA A 103 8.91 -15.66 10.89
C ALA A 103 7.55 -14.93 11.02
N LEU A 104 6.51 -15.48 10.41
CA LEU A 104 5.16 -14.96 10.61
C LEU A 104 4.72 -15.28 12.03
N THR A 105 4.44 -14.26 12.83
CA THR A 105 3.92 -14.39 14.19
C THR A 105 2.74 -13.45 14.40
N ALA A 106 1.85 -13.79 15.33
CA ALA A 106 0.73 -12.91 15.67
C ALA A 106 1.19 -11.54 16.24
N PRO A 107 2.25 -11.44 17.08
CA PRO A 107 2.82 -10.15 17.47
C PRO A 107 3.29 -9.30 16.28
N LEU A 108 3.95 -9.90 15.29
CA LEU A 108 4.39 -9.18 14.09
C LEU A 108 3.21 -8.64 13.28
N LEU A 109 2.16 -9.44 13.06
CA LEU A 109 0.95 -8.96 12.37
C LEU A 109 0.29 -7.80 13.11
N ARG A 110 0.15 -7.90 14.44
CA ARG A 110 -0.42 -6.80 15.25
C ARG A 110 0.44 -5.54 15.23
N ALA A 111 1.76 -5.69 15.14
CA ALA A 111 2.67 -4.56 14.97
C ALA A 111 2.51 -3.91 13.59
N LEU A 112 2.40 -4.69 12.51
CA LEU A 112 2.09 -4.16 11.18
C LEU A 112 0.72 -3.46 11.17
N ASP A 113 -0.31 -4.04 11.78
CA ASP A 113 -1.62 -3.41 11.87
C ASP A 113 -1.58 -2.07 12.62
N SER A 114 -0.96 -2.05 13.79
CA SER A 114 -0.94 -0.87 14.65
C SER A 114 -0.02 0.23 14.12
N TYR A 115 1.19 -0.12 13.66
CA TYR A 115 2.23 0.85 13.32
C TYR A 115 2.36 1.13 11.82
N LEU A 116 1.67 0.35 10.96
CA LEU A 116 1.67 0.57 9.52
C LEU A 116 0.25 0.77 8.98
N ALA A 117 -0.70 -0.14 9.21
CA ALA A 117 -2.04 0.00 8.63
C ALA A 117 -2.82 1.18 9.23
N LEU A 118 -2.81 1.36 10.55
CA LEU A 118 -3.46 2.51 11.22
C LEU A 118 -2.95 3.86 10.68
N PRO A 119 -1.64 4.17 10.67
CA PRO A 119 -1.19 5.46 10.14
C PRO A 119 -1.49 5.65 8.65
N ILE A 120 -1.45 4.59 7.84
CA ILE A 120 -1.82 4.68 6.42
C ILE A 120 -3.33 4.93 6.27
N ALA A 121 -4.18 4.34 7.11
CA ALA A 121 -5.62 4.61 7.11
C ALA A 121 -5.97 6.07 7.44
N LEU A 122 -5.12 6.79 8.18
CA LEU A 122 -5.30 8.23 8.42
C LEU A 122 -5.17 9.07 7.14
N LEU A 123 -4.44 8.58 6.13
CA LEU A 123 -4.25 9.25 4.84
C LEU A 123 -5.26 8.85 3.77
N GLU A 124 -5.96 7.72 3.95
CA GLU A 124 -6.92 7.19 2.99
C GLU A 124 -8.02 8.21 2.62
N ASP A 125 -8.55 8.15 1.40
CA ASP A 125 -9.76 8.92 1.06
C ASP A 125 -10.96 8.39 1.87
N ALA A 126 -11.96 9.24 2.16
CA ALA A 126 -13.15 8.82 2.91
C ALA A 126 -13.88 7.63 2.26
N ARG A 127 -13.80 7.51 0.93
CA ARG A 127 -14.34 6.37 0.17
C ARG A 127 -13.68 5.05 0.55
N ALA A 128 -12.40 5.05 0.91
CA ALA A 128 -11.65 3.83 1.20
C ALA A 128 -12.23 3.02 2.36
N GLY A 129 -12.99 3.63 3.27
CA GLY A 129 -13.73 2.91 4.32
C GLY A 129 -14.61 1.78 3.76
N GLY A 130 -15.17 1.96 2.56
CA GLY A 130 -16.02 0.95 1.90
C GLY A 130 -15.27 -0.29 1.40
N ARG A 131 -13.92 -0.31 1.42
CA ARG A 131 -13.14 -1.51 1.13
C ARG A 131 -13.25 -2.54 2.26
N ARG A 132 -13.45 -2.07 3.50
CA ARG A 132 -13.60 -2.90 4.69
C ARG A 132 -15.07 -3.31 4.89
N PRO A 133 -15.35 -4.55 5.34
CA PRO A 133 -14.41 -5.59 5.75
C PRO A 133 -14.02 -6.56 4.62
N ARG A 134 -14.33 -6.30 3.35
CA ARG A 134 -14.04 -7.26 2.26
C ARG A 134 -12.58 -7.28 1.82
N TYR A 135 -11.88 -6.17 2.05
CA TYR A 135 -10.49 -5.93 1.74
C TYR A 135 -9.88 -5.00 2.80
N GLY A 136 -8.59 -5.10 3.06
CA GLY A 136 -7.90 -4.26 4.05
C GLY A 136 -8.24 -4.60 5.50
N VAL A 137 -8.53 -5.88 5.76
CA VAL A 137 -8.83 -6.43 7.08
C VAL A 137 -7.54 -6.49 7.91
N LEU A 138 -7.65 -6.20 9.21
CA LEU A 138 -6.52 -6.30 10.13
C LEU A 138 -6.04 -7.75 10.21
N GLY A 139 -4.71 -7.92 10.19
CA GLY A 139 -4.09 -9.25 10.22
C GLY A 139 -4.30 -10.07 8.96
N ASP A 140 -4.72 -9.49 7.83
CA ASP A 140 -4.80 -10.21 6.55
C ASP A 140 -3.40 -10.50 6.02
N PHE A 141 -3.12 -11.78 5.81
CA PHE A 141 -1.87 -12.26 5.26
C PHE A 141 -2.07 -13.48 4.36
N ARG A 142 -1.05 -13.77 3.56
CA ARG A 142 -0.96 -15.03 2.80
C ARG A 142 0.45 -15.62 2.96
N LEU A 143 0.52 -16.91 3.29
CA LEU A 143 1.79 -17.63 3.28
C LEU A 143 2.27 -17.85 1.85
N GLN A 144 3.57 -17.67 1.63
CA GLN A 144 4.17 -17.83 0.31
C GLN A 144 4.81 -19.22 0.17
N PRO A 145 4.60 -19.95 -0.95
CA PRO A 145 5.16 -21.30 -1.14
C PRO A 145 6.68 -21.40 -1.02
N HIS A 146 7.38 -20.30 -1.34
CA HIS A 146 8.83 -20.18 -1.26
C HIS A 146 9.33 -19.67 0.10
N GLY A 147 8.46 -19.63 1.12
CA GLY A 147 8.75 -19.16 2.46
C GLY A 147 8.45 -17.68 2.68
N GLY A 148 8.19 -17.32 3.93
CA GLY A 148 7.75 -15.97 4.32
C GLY A 148 6.25 -15.75 4.13
N PHE A 149 5.84 -14.49 4.13
CA PHE A 149 4.43 -14.11 4.03
C PHE A 149 4.25 -12.78 3.29
N GLU A 150 3.04 -12.60 2.78
CA GLU A 150 2.52 -11.38 2.19
C GLU A 150 1.54 -10.74 3.19
N TYR A 151 1.78 -9.48 3.54
CA TYR A 151 0.88 -8.67 4.35
C TYR A 151 -0.06 -7.86 3.45
N ARG A 152 -1.38 -8.00 3.65
CA ARG A 152 -2.40 -7.64 2.64
C ARG A 152 -3.37 -6.54 3.08
N THR A 153 -3.15 -5.95 4.25
CA THR A 153 -4.07 -4.97 4.84
C THR A 153 -4.01 -3.59 4.18
N LEU A 154 -2.87 -3.20 3.61
CA LEU A 154 -2.67 -1.84 3.11
C LEU A 154 -3.49 -1.53 1.85
N PRO A 155 -3.95 -0.28 1.69
CA PRO A 155 -4.42 0.19 0.39
C PRO A 155 -3.25 0.29 -0.58
N SER A 156 -3.53 0.43 -1.88
CA SER A 156 -2.46 0.72 -2.84
C SER A 156 -1.77 2.04 -2.49
N PHE A 157 -0.50 1.95 -2.12
CA PHE A 157 0.36 3.09 -1.81
C PHE A 157 0.95 3.75 -3.06
N LEU A 158 0.50 3.36 -4.28
CA LEU A 158 0.89 4.01 -5.53
C LEU A 158 0.30 5.41 -5.71
N VAL A 159 -0.56 5.87 -4.79
CA VAL A 159 -1.08 7.24 -4.74
C VAL A 159 0.01 8.32 -4.77
N SER A 160 1.21 8.01 -4.27
CA SER A 160 2.34 8.93 -4.27
C SER A 160 3.68 8.22 -3.99
N PRO A 161 4.78 8.62 -4.66
CA PRO A 161 6.12 8.15 -4.31
C PRO A 161 6.52 8.43 -2.86
N VAL A 162 6.01 9.50 -2.24
CA VAL A 162 6.26 9.82 -0.82
C VAL A 162 5.58 8.79 0.09
N VAL A 163 4.32 8.44 -0.20
CA VAL A 163 3.56 7.46 0.59
C VAL A 163 4.18 6.08 0.45
N ALA A 164 4.47 5.64 -0.77
CA ALA A 164 5.14 4.37 -1.02
C ALA A 164 6.50 4.30 -0.32
N ARG A 165 7.32 5.36 -0.43
CA ARG A 165 8.64 5.40 0.21
C ARG A 165 8.55 5.28 1.73
N GLY A 166 7.64 6.04 2.34
CA GLY A 166 7.40 5.98 3.78
C GLY A 166 6.87 4.62 4.21
N ALA A 167 5.82 4.10 3.55
CA ALA A 167 5.20 2.83 3.91
C ALA A 167 6.18 1.65 3.82
N VAL A 168 6.94 1.56 2.72
CA VAL A 168 7.90 0.47 2.49
C VAL A 168 9.07 0.53 3.49
N THR A 169 9.59 1.73 3.77
CA THR A 169 10.70 1.88 4.73
C THR A 169 10.22 1.65 6.17
N LEU A 170 9.04 2.15 6.51
CA LEU A 170 8.43 1.94 7.82
C LEU A 170 8.12 0.45 8.05
N ALA A 171 7.58 -0.25 7.05
CA ALA A 171 7.33 -1.68 7.13
C ALA A 171 8.61 -2.48 7.38
N HIS A 172 9.70 -2.14 6.68
CA HIS A 172 11.00 -2.77 6.91
C HIS A 172 11.48 -2.56 8.35
N LEU A 173 11.42 -1.32 8.85
CA LEU A 173 11.80 -1.00 10.23
C LEU A 173 10.93 -1.75 11.26
N ILE A 174 9.61 -1.80 11.05
CA ILE A 174 8.68 -2.53 11.93
C ILE A 174 9.01 -4.01 11.96
N VAL A 175 9.24 -4.66 10.81
CA VAL A 175 9.54 -6.10 10.76
C VAL A 175 10.85 -6.43 11.47
N SER A 176 11.84 -5.53 11.40
CA SER A 176 13.12 -5.69 12.10
C SER A 176 13.03 -5.49 13.61
N HIS A 177 12.03 -4.75 14.12
CA HIS A 177 11.95 -4.31 15.51
C HIS A 177 10.57 -4.53 16.15
N TYR A 178 9.76 -5.45 15.65
CA TYR A 178 8.36 -5.58 16.08
C TYR A 178 8.21 -5.93 17.57
N GLU A 179 9.24 -6.52 18.17
CA GLU A 179 9.29 -6.88 19.60
C GLU A 179 9.40 -5.64 20.49
N ASP A 180 10.02 -4.56 19.99
CA ASP A 180 10.16 -3.26 20.66
C ASP A 180 8.92 -2.36 20.49
N LEU A 181 7.90 -2.85 19.78
CA LEU A 181 6.67 -2.13 19.45
C LEU A 181 5.47 -2.75 20.17
N PRO A 182 5.27 -2.54 21.48
CA PRO A 182 4.28 -3.28 22.28
C PRO A 182 2.86 -2.72 22.23
N LEU A 183 2.64 -1.49 21.75
CA LEU A 183 1.30 -0.87 21.82
C LEU A 183 0.34 -1.52 20.81
N ARG A 184 -0.89 -1.77 21.26
CA ARG A 184 -1.94 -2.44 20.50
C ARG A 184 -3.26 -1.67 20.58
N PRO A 185 -3.32 -0.42 20.07
CA PRO A 185 -4.55 0.35 20.14
C PRO A 185 -5.72 -0.33 19.44
N LEU A 186 -5.46 -1.07 18.35
CA LEU A 186 -6.49 -1.78 17.58
C LEU A 186 -7.06 -3.02 18.29
N ASP A 187 -6.52 -3.42 19.44
CA ASP A 187 -7.13 -4.45 20.30
C ASP A 187 -8.31 -3.88 21.10
N ARG A 188 -8.41 -2.54 21.22
CA ARG A 188 -9.56 -1.88 21.83
C ARG A 188 -10.73 -1.85 20.87
N GLU A 189 -11.91 -2.24 21.35
CA GLU A 189 -13.12 -2.34 20.54
C GLU A 189 -13.51 -1.04 19.84
N ASP A 190 -13.36 0.11 20.52
CA ASP A 190 -13.70 1.42 19.97
C ASP A 190 -12.79 1.82 18.80
N LEU A 191 -11.48 1.60 18.95
CA LEU A 191 -10.49 1.90 17.90
C LEU A 191 -10.54 0.88 16.76
N HIS A 192 -10.81 -0.39 17.07
CA HIS A 192 -11.10 -1.41 16.07
C HIS A 192 -12.30 -0.98 15.22
N ALA A 193 -13.44 -0.66 15.84
CA ALA A 193 -14.62 -0.18 15.13
C ALA A 193 -14.34 1.09 14.30
N ALA A 194 -13.55 2.02 14.84
CA ALA A 194 -13.14 3.23 14.13
C ALA A 194 -12.33 2.91 12.87
N TYR A 195 -11.38 1.98 12.92
CA TYR A 195 -10.61 1.53 11.76
C TYR A 195 -11.52 0.98 10.66
N TYR A 196 -12.46 0.09 11.00
CA TYR A 196 -13.38 -0.49 10.01
C TYR A 196 -14.37 0.52 9.45
N ARG A 197 -14.78 1.53 10.23
CA ARG A 197 -15.66 2.62 9.76
C ARG A 197 -14.92 3.72 8.99
N GLY A 198 -13.58 3.75 9.04
CA GLY A 198 -12.79 4.87 8.53
C GLY A 198 -12.92 6.14 9.37
N ASP A 199 -13.26 6.01 10.66
CA ASP A 199 -13.41 7.12 11.59
C ASP A 199 -12.04 7.57 12.12
N LYS A 200 -11.53 8.67 11.58
CA LYS A 200 -10.13 9.10 11.76
C LYS A 200 -9.81 9.81 13.07
N PRO A 201 -10.66 10.68 13.65
CA PRO A 201 -10.35 11.38 14.90
C PRO A 201 -9.86 10.47 16.05
N PRO A 202 -10.54 9.37 16.41
CA PRO A 202 -10.06 8.49 17.48
C PRO A 202 -8.76 7.77 17.10
N LEU A 203 -8.59 7.36 15.83
CA LEU A 203 -7.35 6.73 15.34
C LEU A 203 -6.16 7.70 15.39
N ARG A 204 -6.38 8.97 15.08
CA ARG A 204 -5.34 10.01 15.12
C ARG A 204 -4.82 10.22 16.54
N ALA A 205 -5.72 10.28 17.52
CA ALA A 205 -5.33 10.36 18.93
C ALA A 205 -4.53 9.12 19.36
N ALA A 206 -4.93 7.93 18.90
CA ALA A 206 -4.21 6.68 19.17
C ALA A 206 -2.83 6.60 18.48
N PHE A 207 -2.62 7.30 17.37
CA PHE A 207 -1.38 7.26 16.61
C PHE A 207 -0.21 8.01 17.29
N GLU A 208 -0.49 9.08 18.04
CA GLU A 208 0.55 9.90 18.68
C GLU A 208 1.56 9.09 19.54
N PRO A 209 1.12 8.22 20.47
CA PRO A 209 2.05 7.38 21.22
C PRO A 209 2.76 6.32 20.35
N LEU A 210 2.15 5.84 19.26
CA LEU A 210 2.82 4.91 18.33
C LEU A 210 3.98 5.58 17.60
N LYS A 211 3.75 6.82 17.14
CA LYS A 211 4.76 7.64 16.47
C LYS A 211 5.99 7.87 17.34
N ALA A 212 5.78 8.11 18.64
CA ALA A 212 6.87 8.25 19.59
C ALA A 212 7.72 6.98 19.71
N GLN A 213 7.09 5.80 19.77
CA GLN A 213 7.83 4.53 19.80
C GLN A 213 8.58 4.25 18.50
N LEU A 214 7.99 4.54 17.34
CA LEU A 214 8.69 4.42 16.06
C LEU A 214 9.97 5.26 16.04
N ARG A 215 9.89 6.52 16.46
CA ARG A 215 11.04 7.44 16.53
C ARG A 215 12.13 7.00 17.50
N ALA A 216 11.81 6.14 18.47
CA ALA A 216 12.73 5.63 19.47
C ALA A 216 13.46 4.34 19.04
N LEU A 217 13.04 3.70 17.95
CA LEU A 217 13.66 2.46 17.47
C LEU A 217 15.11 2.68 17.01
N GLU A 218 15.94 1.67 17.24
CA GLU A 218 17.24 1.59 16.55
C GLU A 218 17.03 1.62 15.03
N GLY A 219 17.93 2.30 14.31
CA GLY A 219 17.82 2.46 12.86
C GLY A 219 16.82 3.52 12.38
N TYR A 220 15.97 4.08 13.26
CA TYR A 220 15.03 5.14 12.86
C TYR A 220 15.75 6.35 12.26
N ALA A 221 16.85 6.80 12.86
CA ALA A 221 17.61 7.96 12.36
C ALA A 221 18.08 7.77 10.90
N ALA A 222 18.50 6.56 10.51
CA ALA A 222 18.88 6.25 9.15
C ALA A 222 17.67 6.17 8.19
N ALA A 223 16.51 5.78 8.70
CA ALA A 223 15.26 5.68 7.95
C ALA A 223 14.44 7.00 7.91
N ALA A 224 14.79 7.98 8.75
CA ALA A 224 13.99 9.17 9.00
C ALA A 224 13.72 9.99 7.73
N ASP A 225 14.70 10.13 6.84
CA ASP A 225 14.53 10.83 5.56
C ASP A 225 13.40 10.23 4.71
N ALA A 226 13.15 8.91 4.81
CA ALA A 226 12.03 8.24 4.14
C ALA A 226 10.72 8.30 4.91
N ILE A 227 10.77 8.20 6.24
CA ILE A 227 9.59 8.05 7.10
C ILE A 227 8.98 9.42 7.47
N GLU A 228 9.80 10.41 7.83
CA GLU A 228 9.32 11.71 8.30
C GLU A 228 8.44 12.47 7.29
N PRO A 229 8.69 12.43 5.97
CA PRO A 229 7.75 13.00 5.00
C PRO A 229 6.35 12.39 5.07
N LEU A 230 6.24 11.07 5.28
CA LEU A 230 4.96 10.39 5.47
C LEU A 230 4.29 10.84 6.78
N LEU A 231 5.05 10.93 7.87
CA LEU A 231 4.52 11.37 9.17
C LEU A 231 3.98 12.80 9.11
N ARG A 232 4.69 13.72 8.43
CA ARG A 232 4.19 15.08 8.23
C ARG A 232 2.88 15.13 7.45
N LEU A 233 2.69 14.25 6.45
CA LEU A 233 1.40 14.13 5.76
C LEU A 233 0.29 13.72 6.73
N ILE A 234 0.56 12.75 7.59
CA ILE A 234 -0.39 12.29 8.60
C ILE A 234 -0.72 13.43 9.55
N GLU A 235 0.29 14.08 10.14
CA GLU A 235 0.14 15.18 11.12
C GLU A 235 -0.63 16.37 10.55
N SER A 236 -0.41 16.71 9.28
CA SER A 236 -1.12 17.81 8.60
C SER A 236 -2.62 17.54 8.36
N GLY A 237 -3.14 16.38 8.77
CA GLY A 237 -4.55 16.03 8.59
C GLY A 237 -4.94 15.74 7.14
N ARG A 238 -3.96 15.66 6.23
CA ARG A 238 -4.22 15.48 4.81
C ARG A 238 -4.77 14.09 4.50
N THR A 239 -5.67 14.04 3.54
CA THR A 239 -6.07 12.83 2.85
C THR A 239 -5.52 12.88 1.42
N TRP A 240 -5.21 11.74 0.82
CA TRP A 240 -4.88 11.70 -0.60
C TRP A 240 -6.15 11.77 -1.45
N ASP A 241 -5.98 12.18 -2.71
CA ASP A 241 -7.03 12.19 -3.72
C ASP A 241 -6.89 10.96 -4.62
N GLU A 242 -7.79 10.01 -4.48
CA GLU A 242 -7.81 8.76 -5.27
C GLU A 242 -8.34 8.96 -6.71
N THR A 243 -8.79 10.17 -7.08
CA THR A 243 -9.19 10.51 -8.46
C THR A 243 -8.01 10.96 -9.33
N ARG A 244 -6.86 11.25 -8.70
CA ARG A 244 -5.66 11.72 -9.38
C ARG A 244 -5.05 10.63 -10.26
N ASP A 245 -4.67 11.00 -11.48
CA ASP A 245 -3.81 10.17 -12.31
C ASP A 245 -2.40 10.07 -11.71
N VAL A 246 -2.03 8.86 -11.26
CA VAL A 246 -0.72 8.60 -10.65
C VAL A 246 0.37 8.29 -11.67
N ARG A 247 0.02 8.08 -12.95
CA ARG A 247 0.98 7.65 -13.99
C ARG A 247 2.19 8.57 -14.08
N GLY A 248 1.96 9.88 -14.09
CA GLY A 248 3.01 10.90 -14.16
C GLY A 248 3.94 10.93 -12.93
N LEU A 249 3.43 10.52 -11.75
CA LEU A 249 4.22 10.49 -10.51
C LEU A 249 5.29 9.40 -10.51
N TRP A 250 5.05 8.33 -11.26
CA TRP A 250 5.92 7.15 -11.29
C TRP A 250 6.78 7.09 -12.55
N CYS A 251 6.26 7.61 -13.66
CA CYS A 251 6.88 7.49 -14.98
C CYS A 251 7.54 8.80 -15.44
N GLY A 252 7.27 9.92 -14.77
CA GLY A 252 7.87 11.22 -15.07
C GLY A 252 9.39 11.28 -14.84
N GLY A 253 10.04 12.22 -15.54
CA GLY A 253 11.49 12.40 -15.56
C GLY A 253 12.12 13.02 -14.30
N GLN A 254 11.36 13.28 -13.24
CA GLN A 254 11.91 13.79 -11.99
C GLN A 254 11.77 12.73 -10.89
N ALA A 255 12.91 12.18 -10.49
CA ALA A 255 13.02 11.60 -9.15
C ALA A 255 12.91 12.76 -8.13
N PRO A 256 12.22 12.58 -6.99
CA PRO A 256 12.39 13.48 -5.86
C PRO A 256 13.85 13.50 -5.39
#